data_AF-A0A8B8E754-F1
#
_entry.id   AF-A0A8B8E754-F1
#
_cell.length_a   1.000
_cell.length_b   1.000
_cell.length_c   1.000
_cell.angle_alpha   90.00
_cell.angle_beta   90.00
_cell.angle_gamma   90.00
#
_symmetry.space_group_name_H-M   'P 1'
#
loop_
_entity.id
_entity.type
_entity.pdbx_description
1 polymer ?
#
loop_
_entity_poly.entity_id
_entity_poly.type
_entity_poly.pdbx_seq_one_letter_code
_entity_poly.pdbx_strand_id
1 'polypeptide(L)'
;MTNCRQMSLMLVVFVIEAVDLACDWFFFSQLHLTDDEYITQNLHLKWLVLGIAVLGTIAFVFEMINLRSEVFSDRGSCLYADTVSTVTTWVEDVPQICLALVVALHQRSLIHWIQFVKAGWALVELMVRGVGQCLYSCVISERHNRALNCCVAVFKFTAQVIILGCTIAVLIHLVK
;
A
#
# COMPACT_ATOMS: atom_id res chain seq x y z
N MET A 1 -9.04 -2.80 -30.09
CA MET A 1 -7.62 -3.20 -29.97
C MET A 1 -7.16 -2.78 -28.60
N THR A 2 -6.97 -3.72 -27.68
CA THR A 2 -6.37 -3.42 -26.37
C THR A 2 -4.94 -2.96 -26.62
N ASN A 3 -4.65 -1.69 -26.34
CA ASN A 3 -3.32 -1.13 -26.61
C ASN A 3 -2.31 -1.84 -25.71
N CYS A 4 -1.18 -2.32 -26.26
CA CYS A 4 -0.07 -2.90 -25.49
C CYS A 4 0.31 -2.07 -24.26
N ARG A 5 0.17 -0.73 -24.37
CA ARG A 5 0.39 0.23 -23.28
C ARG A 5 -0.55 0.04 -22.09
N GLN A 6 -1.81 -0.33 -22.31
CA GLN A 6 -2.78 -0.57 -21.25
C GLN A 6 -2.52 -1.90 -20.55
N MET A 7 -2.16 -2.96 -21.30
CA MET A 7 -1.74 -4.23 -20.70
C MET A 7 -0.44 -4.10 -19.91
N SER A 8 0.55 -3.34 -20.39
CA SER A 8 1.79 -3.13 -19.66
C SER A 8 1.55 -2.36 -18.36
N LEU A 9 0.67 -1.34 -18.37
CA LEU A 9 0.29 -0.61 -17.16
C LEU A 9 -0.43 -1.52 -16.16
N MET A 10 -1.38 -2.34 -16.63
CA MET A 10 -2.07 -3.31 -15.77
C MET A 10 -1.10 -4.30 -15.14
N LEU A 11 -0.12 -4.80 -15.89
CA LEU A 11 0.89 -5.72 -15.38
C LEU A 11 1.79 -5.06 -14.35
N VAL A 12 2.21 -3.81 -14.57
CA VAL A 12 3.02 -3.06 -13.60
C VAL A 12 2.25 -2.84 -12.30
N VAL A 13 0.99 -2.39 -12.37
CA VAL A 13 0.16 -2.20 -11.16
C VAL A 13 -0.07 -3.53 -10.46
N PHE A 14 -0.38 -4.60 -11.20
CA PHE A 14 -0.53 -5.94 -10.62
C PHE A 14 0.73 -6.39 -9.86
N VAL A 15 1.92 -6.21 -10.45
CA VAL A 15 3.18 -6.58 -9.78
C VAL A 15 3.40 -5.72 -8.53
N ILE A 16 3.06 -4.43 -8.58
CA ILE A 16 3.18 -3.53 -7.42
C ILE A 16 2.32 -3.99 -6.26
N GLU A 17 1.04 -4.19 -6.50
CA GLU A 17 0.10 -4.57 -5.46
C GLU A 17 0.35 -6.03 -4.99
N ALA A 18 0.80 -6.91 -5.88
CA ALA A 18 1.12 -8.29 -5.51
C ALA A 18 2.38 -8.41 -4.64
N VAL A 19 3.40 -7.57 -4.88
CA VAL A 19 4.60 -7.51 -4.03
C VAL A 19 4.24 -6.98 -2.64
N ASP A 20 3.36 -5.98 -2.55
CA ASP A 20 2.94 -5.44 -1.26
C ASP A 20 2.15 -6.47 -0.44
N LEU A 21 1.17 -7.11 -1.09
CA LEU A 21 0.40 -8.20 -0.48
C LEU A 21 1.30 -9.35 -0.02
N ALA A 22 2.30 -9.72 -0.84
CA ALA A 22 3.27 -10.73 -0.44
C ALA A 22 4.05 -10.32 0.82
N CYS A 23 4.50 -9.06 0.90
CA CYS A 23 5.19 -8.54 2.07
C CYS A 23 4.33 -8.64 3.34
N ASP A 24 3.02 -8.44 3.23
CA ASP A 24 2.09 -8.54 4.36
C ASP A 24 1.88 -9.96 4.86
N TRP A 25 1.72 -10.90 3.94
CA TRP A 25 1.67 -12.31 4.30
C TRP A 25 3.00 -12.81 4.86
N PHE A 26 4.13 -12.33 4.35
CA PHE A 26 5.44 -12.61 4.92
C PHE A 26 5.60 -12.03 6.32
N PHE A 27 5.13 -10.80 6.55
CA PHE A 27 5.14 -10.18 7.87
C PHE A 27 4.32 -10.99 8.88
N PHE A 28 3.10 -11.39 8.50
CA PHE A 28 2.27 -12.26 9.33
C PHE A 28 2.94 -13.61 9.59
N SER A 29 3.52 -14.25 8.57
CA SER A 29 4.18 -15.55 8.71
C SER A 29 5.33 -15.49 9.72
N GLN A 30 6.18 -14.46 9.66
CA GLN A 30 7.26 -14.27 10.63
C GLN A 30 6.73 -14.02 12.03
N LEU A 31 5.68 -13.20 12.16
CA LEU A 31 5.05 -12.92 13.45
C LEU A 31 4.42 -14.19 14.04
N HIS A 32 3.83 -15.05 13.20
CA HIS A 32 3.18 -16.30 13.62
C HIS A 32 4.19 -17.34 14.09
N LEU A 33 5.31 -17.48 13.36
CA LEU A 33 6.37 -18.44 13.65
C LEU A 33 7.26 -18.03 14.83
N THR A 34 7.09 -16.82 15.35
CA THR A 34 7.90 -16.35 16.48
C THR A 34 7.31 -16.75 17.83
N ASP A 35 8.21 -17.26 18.68
CA ASP A 35 7.98 -17.58 20.09
C ASP A 35 8.44 -16.44 21.02
N ASP A 36 8.39 -15.20 20.54
CA ASP A 36 8.78 -14.07 21.36
C ASP A 36 7.78 -13.82 22.49
N GLU A 37 8.30 -13.51 23.68
CA GLU A 37 7.52 -13.31 24.90
C GLU A 37 6.55 -12.11 24.77
N TYR A 38 6.96 -11.03 24.10
CA TYR A 38 6.10 -9.87 23.89
C TYR A 38 4.95 -10.21 22.94
N ILE A 39 5.22 -10.96 21.88
CA ILE A 39 4.21 -11.34 20.89
C ILE A 39 3.26 -12.42 21.39
N THR A 40 3.76 -13.36 22.20
CA THR A 40 2.93 -14.39 22.84
C THR A 40 2.02 -13.80 23.91
N GLN A 41 2.46 -12.78 24.65
CA GLN A 41 1.61 -12.03 25.57
C GLN A 41 0.59 -11.13 24.85
N ASN A 42 0.94 -10.58 23.68
CA ASN A 42 0.09 -9.68 22.90
C ASN A 42 -0.52 -10.37 21.66
N LEU A 43 -1.24 -11.47 21.88
CA LEU A 43 -1.94 -12.24 20.83
C LEU A 43 -2.84 -11.37 19.92
N HIS A 44 -3.39 -10.28 20.44
CA HIS A 44 -4.21 -9.35 19.66
C HIS A 44 -3.44 -8.71 18.49
N LEU A 45 -2.12 -8.48 18.62
CA LEU A 45 -1.29 -7.96 17.52
C LEU A 45 -1.23 -8.96 16.35
N LYS A 46 -1.07 -10.26 16.65
CA LYS A 46 -1.09 -11.34 15.64
C LYS A 46 -2.41 -11.35 14.87
N TRP A 47 -3.53 -11.23 15.58
CA TRP A 47 -4.85 -11.20 14.96
C TRP A 47 -5.13 -9.92 14.18
N LEU A 48 -4.60 -8.77 14.62
CA LEU A 48 -4.75 -7.49 13.93
C LEU A 48 -3.99 -7.49 12.60
N VAL A 49 -2.74 -7.98 12.60
CA VAL A 49 -1.92 -8.13 11.38
C VAL A 49 -2.58 -9.10 10.41
N LEU A 50 -3.13 -10.23 10.88
CA LEU A 50 -3.87 -11.16 10.05
C LEU A 50 -5.13 -10.51 9.44
N GLY A 51 -5.90 -9.80 10.27
CA GLY A 51 -7.13 -9.14 9.84
C GLY A 51 -6.87 -8.11 8.74
N ILE A 52 -5.79 -7.32 8.88
CA ILE A 52 -5.39 -6.35 7.86
C ILE A 52 -4.87 -7.05 6.60
N ALA A 53 -4.04 -8.10 6.70
CA ALA A 53 -3.56 -8.84 5.53
C ALA A 53 -4.71 -9.53 4.73
N VAL A 54 -5.74 -10.02 5.43
CA VAL A 54 -6.94 -10.57 4.79
C VAL A 54 -7.75 -9.47 4.12
N LEU A 55 -7.95 -8.34 4.80
CA LEU A 55 -8.61 -7.17 4.22
C LEU A 55 -7.87 -6.68 2.98
N GLY A 56 -6.54 -6.69 3.03
CA GLY A 56 -5.66 -6.35 1.93
C GLY A 56 -5.78 -7.27 0.73
N THR A 57 -5.90 -8.56 0.98
CA THR A 57 -6.19 -9.55 -0.08
C THR A 57 -7.53 -9.24 -0.77
N ILE A 58 -8.55 -8.83 -0.01
CA ILE A 58 -9.88 -8.46 -0.56
C ILE A 58 -9.77 -7.16 -1.37
N ALA A 59 -9.06 -6.16 -0.84
CA ALA A 59 -8.78 -4.90 -1.49
C ALA A 59 -8.05 -5.10 -2.84
N PHE A 60 -6.99 -5.91 -2.86
CA PHE A 60 -6.25 -6.29 -4.05
C PHE A 60 -7.17 -6.90 -5.13
N VAL A 61 -8.03 -7.85 -4.77
CA VAL A 61 -8.98 -8.46 -5.71
C VAL A 61 -9.94 -7.40 -6.29
N PHE A 62 -10.46 -6.52 -5.43
CA PHE A 62 -11.37 -5.46 -5.85
C PHE A 62 -10.69 -4.45 -6.79
N GLU A 63 -9.44 -4.08 -6.52
CA GLU A 63 -8.64 -3.24 -7.40
C GLU A 63 -8.38 -3.91 -8.75
N MET A 64 -8.03 -5.19 -8.78
CA MET A 64 -7.81 -5.90 -10.05
C MET A 64 -9.09 -6.00 -10.89
N ILE A 65 -10.25 -6.18 -10.26
CA ILE A 65 -11.55 -6.17 -10.95
C ILE A 65 -11.83 -4.78 -11.52
N ASN A 66 -11.62 -3.71 -10.74
CA ASN A 66 -11.84 -2.35 -11.21
C ASN A 66 -10.86 -1.94 -12.31
N LEU A 67 -9.58 -2.26 -12.17
CA LEU A 67 -8.54 -1.98 -13.15
C LEU A 67 -8.82 -2.72 -14.47
N ARG A 68 -9.26 -3.99 -14.39
CA ARG A 68 -9.73 -4.73 -15.56
C ARG A 68 -10.96 -4.07 -16.18
N SER A 69 -11.94 -3.66 -15.37
CA SER A 69 -13.12 -2.96 -15.89
C SER A 69 -12.75 -1.65 -16.58
N GLU A 70 -11.77 -0.90 -16.06
CA GLU A 70 -11.31 0.36 -16.64
C GLU A 70 -10.54 0.17 -17.96
N VAL A 71 -9.78 -0.93 -18.08
CA VAL A 71 -9.00 -1.25 -19.28
C VAL A 71 -9.86 -1.85 -20.40
N PHE A 72 -10.87 -2.66 -20.05
CA PHE A 72 -11.63 -3.47 -21.02
C PHE A 72 -13.07 -3.00 -21.27
N SER A 73 -13.60 -2.04 -20.49
CA SER A 73 -14.96 -1.53 -20.67
C SER A 73 -14.95 -0.11 -21.25
N ASP A 74 -15.59 0.08 -22.40
CA ASP A 74 -15.80 1.41 -23.02
C ASP A 74 -16.68 2.34 -22.16
N ARG A 75 -17.35 1.82 -21.13
CA ARG A 75 -18.25 2.59 -20.25
C ARG A 75 -17.53 3.40 -19.16
N GLY A 76 -16.20 3.29 -19.05
CA GLY A 76 -15.44 3.88 -17.94
C GLY A 76 -15.67 3.11 -16.63
N SER A 77 -14.75 3.28 -15.68
CA SER A 77 -14.85 2.65 -14.36
C SER A 77 -15.95 3.29 -13.50
N CYS A 78 -16.67 2.45 -12.73
CA CYS A 78 -17.75 2.91 -11.85
C CYS A 78 -17.22 3.63 -10.59
N LEU A 79 -15.97 3.36 -10.23
CA LEU A 79 -15.19 4.03 -9.19
C LEU A 79 -13.84 4.40 -9.79
N TYR A 80 -13.40 5.64 -9.60
CA TYR A 80 -12.06 6.06 -10.02
C TYR A 80 -11.02 5.15 -9.36
N ALA A 81 -10.17 4.49 -10.15
CA ALA A 81 -9.10 3.63 -9.65
C ALA A 81 -8.22 4.35 -8.60
N ASP A 82 -8.05 5.66 -8.75
CA ASP A 82 -7.37 6.49 -7.77
C ASP A 82 -8.07 6.54 -6.42
N THR A 83 -9.40 6.65 -6.37
CA THR A 83 -10.15 6.68 -5.10
C THR A 83 -10.13 5.34 -4.40
N VAL A 84 -10.26 4.24 -5.14
CA VAL A 84 -10.16 2.89 -4.58
C VAL A 84 -8.77 2.70 -3.97
N SER A 85 -7.74 3.05 -4.73
CA SER A 85 -6.36 2.99 -4.27
C SER A 85 -6.05 3.89 -3.07
N THR A 86 -6.70 5.05 -2.93
CA THR A 86 -6.54 5.86 -1.70
C THR A 86 -7.15 5.18 -0.49
N VAL A 87 -8.31 4.55 -0.66
CA VAL A 87 -9.03 3.90 0.44
C VAL A 87 -8.27 2.66 0.89
N THR A 88 -7.76 1.85 -0.04
CA THR A 88 -6.94 0.67 0.27
C THR A 88 -5.69 1.08 1.05
N THR A 89 -4.93 2.08 0.59
CA THR A 89 -3.75 2.56 1.33
C THR A 89 -4.05 3.02 2.76
N TRP A 90 -5.19 3.68 3.00
CA TRP A 90 -5.56 4.12 4.35
C TRP A 90 -6.07 3.00 5.27
N VAL A 91 -6.72 1.99 4.72
CA VAL A 91 -7.34 0.91 5.50
C VAL A 91 -6.38 -0.27 5.68
N GLU A 92 -5.42 -0.43 4.78
CA GLU A 92 -4.45 -1.53 4.74
C GLU A 92 -3.04 -1.02 5.08
N ASP A 93 -2.41 -0.30 4.16
CA ASP A 93 -0.97 0.02 4.25
C ASP A 93 -0.61 0.82 5.50
N VAL A 94 -1.41 1.85 5.83
CA VAL A 94 -1.17 2.71 7.00
C VAL A 94 -1.27 1.93 8.30
N PRO A 95 -2.36 1.17 8.59
CA PRO A 95 -2.42 0.30 9.76
C PRO A 95 -1.29 -0.74 9.80
N GLN A 96 -0.97 -1.35 8.66
CA GLN A 96 0.02 -2.41 8.57
C GLN A 96 1.45 -1.91 8.88
N ILE A 97 1.86 -0.75 8.33
CA ILE A 97 3.16 -0.14 8.63
C ILE A 97 3.21 0.38 10.09
N CYS A 98 2.09 0.85 10.65
CA CYS A 98 2.02 1.27 12.04
C CYS A 98 2.21 0.07 12.99
N LEU A 99 1.55 -1.05 12.73
CA LEU A 99 1.74 -2.28 13.50
C LEU A 99 3.17 -2.81 13.36
N ALA A 100 3.71 -2.79 12.15
CA ALA A 100 5.09 -3.15 11.87
C ALA A 100 6.07 -2.31 12.72
N LEU A 101 5.85 -0.99 12.83
CA LEU A 101 6.62 -0.10 13.69
C LEU A 101 6.46 -0.46 15.17
N VAL A 102 5.24 -0.69 15.66
CA VAL A 102 4.99 -1.09 17.06
C VAL A 102 5.75 -2.36 17.42
N VAL A 103 5.75 -3.35 16.53
CA VAL A 103 6.51 -4.58 16.77
C VAL A 103 8.01 -4.33 16.67
N ALA A 104 8.48 -3.55 15.69
CA ALA A 104 9.90 -3.22 15.54
C ALA A 104 10.50 -2.47 16.75
N LEU A 105 9.69 -1.65 17.43
CA LEU A 105 10.08 -0.95 18.65
C LEU A 105 10.34 -1.92 19.83
N HIS A 106 9.66 -3.06 19.87
CA HIS A 106 9.78 -4.05 20.94
C HIS A 106 10.70 -5.22 20.56
N GLN A 107 10.82 -5.53 19.27
CA GLN A 107 11.69 -6.58 18.74
C GLN A 107 12.40 -6.17 17.46
N ARG A 108 13.71 -5.97 17.55
CA ARG A 108 14.54 -5.55 16.41
C ARG A 108 14.94 -6.69 15.46
N SER A 109 15.03 -7.93 15.94
CA SER A 109 15.63 -9.04 15.17
C SER A 109 14.68 -9.68 14.16
N LEU A 110 13.37 -9.65 14.41
CA LEU A 110 12.43 -10.49 13.67
C LEU A 110 12.00 -9.94 12.31
N ILE A 111 12.08 -8.63 12.10
CA ILE A 111 11.34 -7.98 11.01
C ILE A 111 12.22 -7.07 10.15
N HIS A 112 13.52 -7.07 10.41
CA HIS A 112 14.46 -6.09 9.85
C HIS A 112 14.47 -6.08 8.31
N TRP A 113 14.53 -7.26 7.68
CA TRP A 113 14.64 -7.37 6.22
C TRP A 113 13.32 -7.08 5.49
N ILE A 114 12.20 -7.65 5.95
CA ILE A 114 10.90 -7.52 5.27
C ILE A 114 10.38 -6.09 5.37
N GLN A 115 10.55 -5.45 6.54
CA GLN A 115 10.22 -4.03 6.68
C GLN A 115 11.09 -3.15 5.80
N PHE A 116 12.37 -3.50 5.59
CA PHE A 116 13.25 -2.77 4.66
C PHE A 116 12.78 -2.88 3.20
N VAL A 117 12.35 -4.07 2.78
CA VAL A 117 11.78 -4.28 1.44
C VAL A 117 10.47 -3.50 1.28
N LYS A 118 9.55 -3.58 2.24
CA LYS A 118 8.27 -2.86 2.20
C LYS A 118 8.47 -1.35 2.21
N ALA A 119 9.39 -0.85 3.04
CA ALA A 119 9.84 0.53 3.07
C ALA A 119 10.38 1.02 1.72
N GLY A 120 11.29 0.26 1.12
CA GLY A 120 11.84 0.56 -0.20
C GLY A 120 10.77 0.55 -1.28
N TRP A 121 9.82 -0.39 -1.19
CA TRP A 121 8.71 -0.49 -2.13
C TRP A 121 7.77 0.71 -2.04
N ALA A 122 7.36 1.09 -0.83
CA ALA A 122 6.55 2.28 -0.58
C ALA A 122 7.22 3.56 -1.12
N LEU A 123 8.55 3.65 -1.03
CA LEU A 123 9.31 4.79 -1.56
C LEU A 123 9.35 4.81 -3.10
N VAL A 124 9.48 3.65 -3.74
CA VAL A 124 9.38 3.52 -5.21
C VAL A 124 7.97 3.87 -5.68
N GLU A 125 6.95 3.36 -4.99
CA GLU A 125 5.55 3.67 -5.30
C GLU A 125 5.26 5.16 -5.16
N LEU A 126 5.76 5.79 -4.09
CA LEU A 126 5.67 7.25 -3.87
C LEU A 126 6.35 8.03 -4.99
N MET A 127 7.52 7.61 -5.46
CA MET A 127 8.20 8.27 -6.58
C MET A 127 7.41 8.12 -7.88
N VAL A 128 6.93 6.91 -8.21
CA VAL A 128 6.17 6.64 -9.43
C VAL A 128 4.83 7.38 -9.42
N ARG A 129 4.08 7.30 -8.32
CA ARG A 129 2.76 7.94 -8.18
C ARG A 129 2.86 9.44 -7.96
N GLY A 130 3.87 9.93 -7.23
CA GLY A 130 4.11 11.36 -7.02
C GLY A 130 4.53 12.07 -8.31
N VAL A 131 5.44 11.49 -9.09
CA VAL A 131 5.78 12.00 -10.43
C VAL A 131 4.56 11.89 -11.36
N GLY A 132 3.82 10.78 -11.30
CA GLY A 132 2.59 10.58 -12.03
C GLY A 132 1.55 11.66 -11.72
N GLN A 133 1.33 11.99 -10.45
CA GLN A 133 0.37 13.00 -9.98
C GLN A 133 0.84 14.43 -10.24
N CYS A 134 2.14 14.74 -10.17
CA CYS A 134 2.65 16.05 -10.59
C CYS A 134 2.41 16.28 -12.08
N LEU A 135 2.69 15.28 -12.92
CA LEU A 135 2.42 15.33 -14.36
C LEU A 135 0.91 15.35 -14.65
N TYR A 136 0.11 14.58 -13.90
CA TYR A 136 -1.35 14.55 -14.03
C TYR A 136 -2.02 15.83 -13.52
N SER A 137 -1.48 16.49 -12.50
CA SER A 137 -2.04 17.74 -11.96
C SER A 137 -1.93 18.89 -12.96
N CYS A 138 -0.90 18.88 -13.82
CA CYS A 138 -0.81 19.78 -14.97
C CYS A 138 -1.91 19.52 -16.02
N VAL A 139 -2.44 18.29 -16.12
CA VAL A 139 -3.49 17.88 -17.08
C VAL A 139 -4.90 17.92 -16.48
N ILE A 140 -5.05 17.71 -15.17
CA ILE A 140 -6.32 17.71 -14.40
C ILE A 140 -6.99 19.09 -14.38
N SER A 141 -6.29 20.16 -14.76
CA SER A 141 -6.88 21.50 -14.90
C SER A 141 -8.10 21.55 -15.85
N GLU A 142 -8.35 20.51 -16.66
CA GLU A 142 -9.45 20.47 -17.65
C GLU A 142 -10.65 19.53 -17.33
N ARG A 143 -10.68 18.76 -16.22
CA ARG A 143 -11.77 17.76 -15.97
C ARG A 143 -12.84 18.16 -14.92
N HIS A 144 -14.05 17.63 -15.12
CA HIS A 144 -15.35 17.91 -14.46
C HIS A 144 -15.47 17.65 -12.93
N ASN A 145 -14.39 17.44 -12.17
CA ASN A 145 -14.49 17.27 -10.71
C ASN A 145 -13.19 17.60 -9.95
N ARG A 146 -12.69 18.83 -10.15
CA ARG A 146 -11.40 19.31 -9.61
C ARG A 146 -11.27 19.17 -8.09
N ALA A 147 -12.35 19.39 -7.33
CA ALA A 147 -12.32 19.33 -5.87
C ALA A 147 -12.13 17.91 -5.32
N LEU A 148 -12.84 16.92 -5.89
CA LEU A 148 -12.71 15.51 -5.49
C LEU A 148 -11.30 14.98 -5.81
N ASN A 149 -10.80 15.25 -7.02
CA ASN A 149 -9.47 14.80 -7.44
C ASN A 149 -8.35 15.44 -6.61
N CYS A 150 -8.49 16.72 -6.26
CA CYS A 150 -7.55 17.41 -5.38
C CYS A 150 -7.57 16.79 -3.97
N CYS A 151 -8.76 16.51 -3.42
CA CYS A 151 -8.91 15.85 -2.13
C CYS A 151 -8.25 14.45 -2.12
N VAL A 152 -8.52 13.63 -3.14
CA VAL A 152 -7.92 12.30 -3.31
C VAL A 152 -6.39 12.38 -3.39
N ALA A 153 -5.85 13.34 -4.16
CA ALA A 153 -4.41 13.55 -4.27
C ALA A 153 -3.77 13.96 -2.94
N VAL A 154 -4.39 14.89 -2.20
CA VAL A 154 -3.92 15.31 -0.87
C VAL A 154 -3.96 14.16 0.13
N PHE A 155 -5.05 13.39 0.18
CA PHE A 155 -5.16 12.23 1.07
C PHE A 155 -4.13 11.15 0.76
N LYS A 156 -3.84 10.89 -0.53
CA LYS A 156 -2.75 9.99 -0.93
C LYS A 156 -1.40 10.51 -0.47
N PHE A 157 -1.13 11.80 -0.70
CA PHE A 157 0.11 12.43 -0.27
C PHE A 157 0.30 12.36 1.25
N THR A 158 -0.76 12.59 2.03
CA THR A 158 -0.71 12.45 3.49
C THR A 158 -0.43 11.01 3.93
N ALA A 159 -1.11 10.01 3.36
CA ALA A 159 -0.82 8.60 3.65
C ALA A 159 0.64 8.24 3.34
N GLN A 160 1.14 8.71 2.20
CA GLN A 160 2.51 8.53 1.77
C GLN A 160 3.53 9.16 2.73
N VAL A 161 3.26 10.36 3.24
CA VAL A 161 4.11 11.01 4.27
C VAL A 161 4.10 10.22 5.58
N ILE A 162 2.95 9.68 5.98
CA ILE A 162 2.84 8.82 7.18
C ILE A 162 3.66 7.53 6.98
N ILE A 163 3.49 6.85 5.86
CA ILE A 163 4.23 5.61 5.53
C ILE A 163 5.73 5.89 5.51
N LEU A 164 6.15 6.99 4.88
CA LEU A 164 7.55 7.42 4.86
C LEU A 164 8.09 7.71 6.26
N GLY A 165 7.31 8.41 7.10
CA GLY A 165 7.67 8.70 8.49
C GLY A 165 7.82 7.43 9.34
N CYS A 166 6.85 6.52 9.26
CA CYS A 166 6.89 5.22 9.93
C CYS A 166 8.07 4.37 9.45
N THR A 167 8.32 4.37 8.14
CA THR A 167 9.45 3.69 7.52
C THR A 167 10.79 4.22 8.04
N ILE A 168 10.99 5.54 8.04
CA ILE A 168 12.21 6.16 8.56
C ILE A 168 12.38 5.85 10.06
N ALA A 169 11.30 5.89 10.84
CA ALA A 169 11.33 5.56 12.25
C ALA A 169 11.74 4.10 12.50
N VAL A 170 11.19 3.15 11.72
CA VAL A 170 11.60 1.75 11.71
C VAL A 170 13.09 1.65 11.39
N LEU A 171 13.55 2.24 10.29
CA LEU A 171 14.95 2.19 9.85
C LEU A 171 15.92 2.76 10.91
N ILE A 172 15.59 3.89 11.54
CA ILE A 172 16.43 4.49 12.59
C ILE A 172 16.49 3.58 13.82
N HIS A 173 15.35 2.98 14.22
CA HIS A 173 15.31 2.07 15.36
C HIS A 173 16.01 0.74 15.11
N LEU A 174 16.07 0.32 13.85
CA LEU A 174 16.69 -0.90 13.39
C LEU A 174 18.21 -0.77 13.20
N VAL A 175 18.71 0.43 12.88
CA VAL A 175 20.15 0.70 12.69
C VAL A 175 20.87 1.08 14.00
N LYS A 176 20.16 1.67 14.97
CA LYS A 176 20.63 1.82 16.36
C LYS A 176 20.52 0.51 17.13
#